data_AF-A0A350AGU2-F1
#
_entry.id   AF-A0A350AGU2-F1
#
_cell.length_a   1.000
_cell.length_b   1.000
_cell.length_c   1.000
_cell.angle_alpha   90.00
_cell.angle_beta   90.00
_cell.angle_gamma   90.00
#
_symmetry.space_group_name_H-M   'P 1'
#
loop_
_entity.id
_entity.type
_entity.pdbx_description
1 polymer ?
#
loop_
_entity_poly.entity_id
_entity_poly.type
_entity_poly.pdbx_seq_one_letter_code
_entity_poly.pdbx_strand_id
1 'polypeptide(L)' 'MTFCTRFALLATTLCALAACVEQEMPEASEGAALYAENCAICHGPLARGDGPIAAGLSP' A
#
# COMPACT_ATOMS: atom_id res chain seq x y z
N MET A 1 -30.13 24.43 -12.99
CA MET A 1 -28.68 24.67 -13.12
C MET A 1 -27.99 24.89 -11.77
N THR A 2 -28.51 25.75 -10.87
CA THR A 2 -27.91 26.08 -9.56
C THR A 2 -27.66 24.87 -8.64
N PHE A 3 -28.53 23.86 -8.67
CA PHE A 3 -28.37 22.64 -7.86
C PHE A 3 -27.19 21.77 -8.30
N CYS A 4 -26.94 21.70 -9.61
CA CYS A 4 -25.83 20.96 -10.21
C CYS A 4 -24.48 21.63 -9.90
N THR A 5 -24.43 22.97 -9.97
CA THR A 5 -23.23 23.75 -9.66
C THR A 5 -22.84 23.65 -8.18
N ARG A 6 -23.82 23.65 -7.27
CA ARG A 6 -23.56 23.48 -5.82
C ARG A 6 -23.08 22.08 -5.49
N PHE A 7 -23.64 21.06 -6.12
CA PHE A 7 -23.19 19.68 -5.95
C PHE A 7 -21.76 19.49 -6.46
N ALA A 8 -21.43 20.06 -7.63
CA ALA A 8 -20.08 20.01 -8.17
C ALA A 8 -19.05 20.70 -7.25
N LEU A 9 -19.40 21.86 -6.66
CA LEU A 9 -18.53 22.56 -5.69
C LEU A 9 -18.33 21.78 -4.38
N LEU A 10 -19.36 21.10 -3.90
CA LEU A 10 -19.24 20.21 -2.73
C LEU A 10 -18.36 19.00 -3.02
N ALA A 11 -18.53 18.37 -4.19
CA ALA A 11 -17.72 17.22 -4.58
C ALA A 11 -16.23 17.60 -4.74
N THR A 12 -15.92 18.74 -5.36
CA THR A 12 -14.53 19.17 -5.54
C THR A 12 -13.85 19.53 -4.22
N THR A 13 -14.56 20.19 -3.31
CA THR A 13 -14.04 20.51 -1.98
C THR A 13 -13.80 19.26 -1.13
N LEU A 14 -14.69 18.26 -1.19
CA LEU A 14 -14.53 17.00 -0.48
C LEU A 14 -13.33 16.18 -1.00
N CYS A 15 -13.16 16.10 -2.33
CA CYS A 15 -12.01 15.42 -2.93
C CYS A 15 -10.69 16.12 -2.58
N ALA A 16 -10.65 17.45 -2.56
CA ALA A 16 -9.46 18.21 -2.18
C ALA A 16 -9.04 17.97 -0.72
N LEU A 17 -10.02 17.84 0.19
CA LEU A 17 -9.75 17.50 1.60
C LEU A 17 -9.25 16.06 1.76
N ALA A 18 -9.86 15.10 1.06
CA ALA A 18 -9.47 13.69 1.14
C ALA A 18 -8.06 13.43 0.59
N ALA A 19 -7.61 14.20 -0.39
CA ALA A 19 -6.28 14.04 -0.99
C ALA A 19 -5.12 14.40 -0.03
N CYS A 20 -5.39 15.19 1.02
CA CYS A 20 -4.38 15.66 1.97
C CYS A 20 -4.41 14.91 3.30
N VAL A 21 -5.16 13.82 3.42
CA VAL A 21 -5.09 12.96 4.61
C VAL A 21 -3.81 12.13 4.54
N GLU A 22 -2.96 12.23 5.55
CA GLU A 22 -1.80 11.33 5.68
C GLU A 22 -2.36 9.92 5.83
N GLN A 23 -2.02 9.02 4.90
CA GLN A 23 -2.33 7.61 5.06
C GLN A 23 -1.37 7.05 6.10
N GLU A 24 -1.91 6.58 7.22
CA GLU A 24 -1.08 5.92 8.24
C GLU A 24 -0.44 4.67 7.64
N MET A 25 0.85 4.50 7.89
CA MET A 25 1.57 3.29 7.47
C MET A 25 1.05 2.10 8.27
N PRO A 26 0.96 0.89 7.67
CA PRO A 26 0.61 -0.32 8.39
C PRO A 26 1.51 -0.53 9.60
N GLU A 27 0.95 -1.08 10.66
CA GLU A 27 1.71 -1.47 11.84
C GLU A 27 2.80 -2.49 11.50
N ALA A 28 3.88 -2.51 12.27
CA ALA A 28 5.01 -3.40 12.00
C ALA A 28 4.60 -4.89 11.92
N SER A 29 3.57 -5.30 12.69
CA SER A 29 3.01 -6.65 12.63
C SER A 29 2.28 -6.96 11.32
N GLU A 30 1.57 -5.98 10.78
CA GLU A 30 0.89 -6.12 9.48
C GLU A 30 1.93 -6.23 8.36
N GLY A 31 2.96 -5.39 8.41
CA GLY A 31 4.10 -5.48 7.50
C GLY A 31 4.81 -6.84 7.57
N ALA A 32 5.01 -7.38 8.77
CA ALA A 32 5.62 -8.70 8.96
C ALA A 32 4.77 -9.83 8.34
N ALA A 33 3.43 -9.78 8.50
CA ALA A 33 2.52 -10.75 7.91
C ALA A 33 2.56 -10.69 6.38
N LEU A 34 2.45 -9.49 5.81
CA LEU A 34 2.53 -9.28 4.36
C LEU A 34 3.88 -9.72 3.78
N TYR A 35 4.97 -9.45 4.49
CA TYR A 35 6.30 -9.90 4.09
C TYR A 35 6.41 -11.43 4.04
N ALA A 36 5.90 -12.11 5.07
CA ALA A 36 5.91 -13.56 5.12
C ALA A 36 5.09 -14.17 3.97
N GLU A 37 3.96 -13.56 3.62
CA GLU A 37 3.06 -14.04 2.57
C GLU A 37 3.60 -13.79 1.16
N ASN A 38 4.22 -12.64 0.91
CA ASN A 38 4.52 -12.19 -0.45
C ASN A 38 6.01 -12.18 -0.79
N CYS A 39 6.89 -11.97 0.19
CA CYS A 39 8.30 -11.63 -0.05
C CYS A 39 9.25 -12.76 0.35
N ALA A 40 8.93 -13.48 1.43
CA ALA A 40 9.80 -14.50 2.02
C ALA A 40 10.08 -15.67 1.07
N ILE A 41 9.21 -15.91 0.07
CA ILE A 41 9.42 -16.94 -0.95
C ILE A 41 10.73 -16.73 -1.73
N CYS A 42 11.11 -15.48 -1.99
CA CYS A 42 12.36 -15.11 -2.65
C CYS A 42 13.44 -14.66 -1.66
N HIS A 43 13.06 -13.85 -0.67
CA HIS A 43 14.02 -13.16 0.20
C HIS A 43 14.34 -13.89 1.51
N GLY A 44 13.63 -14.98 1.81
CA GLY A 44 13.77 -15.72 3.05
C GLY A 44 13.14 -15.01 4.25
N PRO A 45 12.95 -15.70 5.39
CA PRO A 45 12.26 -15.14 6.55
C PRO A 45 13.01 -13.99 7.22
N LEU A 46 14.32 -13.86 6.98
CA LEU A 46 15.19 -12.83 7.53
C LEU A 46 15.66 -11.81 6.48
N ALA A 47 15.02 -11.78 5.30
CA ALA A 47 15.37 -10.87 4.21
C ALA A 47 16.82 -10.93 3.72
N ARG A 48 17.41 -12.13 3.69
CA ARG A 48 18.80 -12.34 3.26
C ARG A 48 18.94 -12.75 1.80
N GLY A 49 17.83 -12.90 1.06
CA GLY A 49 17.87 -13.38 -0.32
C GLY A 49 18.01 -14.90 -0.41
N ASP A 50 17.68 -15.62 0.65
CA ASP A 50 17.82 -17.07 0.80
C ASP A 50 16.46 -17.78 0.84
N GLY A 51 15.46 -17.21 0.16
CA GLY A 51 14.12 -17.80 0.08
C GLY A 51 14.10 -19.14 -0.65
N PRO A 52 13.06 -19.97 -0.45
CA PRO A 52 12.96 -21.31 -1.03
C PRO A 52 13.20 -21.39 -2.55
N ILE A 53 12.87 -20.34 -3.30
CA ILE A 53 13.08 -20.30 -4.76
C ILE A 53 14.34 -19.54 -5.19
N ALA A 54 15.08 -18.94 -4.26
CA ALA A 54 16.21 -18.07 -4.55
C ALA A 54 17.31 -18.75 -5.37
N ALA A 55 17.55 -20.04 -5.13
CA ALA A 55 18.57 -20.81 -5.85
C ALA A 55 18.31 -20.91 -7.37
N GLY A 56 17.06 -20.74 -7.81
CA GLY A 56 16.67 -20.76 -9.22
C GLY A 56 16.63 -19.38 -9.88
N LEU A 57 16.88 -18.30 -9.14
CA LEU A 57 16.86 -16.94 -9.65
C LEU A 57 18.29 -16.50 -10.01
N SER A 58 18.46 -15.98 -11.23
CA SER A 58 19.65 -15.19 -11.54
C SER A 58 19.54 -13.83 -10.87
N PRO A 59 20.62 -13.28 -10.27
CA PRO A 59 20.66 -11.89 -9.85
C PRO A 59 20.49 -10.92 -11.02
#